data_AF-A0A317H3T5-F1
#
_entry.id   AF-A0A317H3T5-F1
#
_cell.length_a   1.000
_cell.length_b   1.000
_cell.length_c   1.000
_cell.angle_alpha   90.00
_cell.angle_beta   90.00
_cell.angle_gamma   90.00
#
_symmetry.space_group_name_H-M   'P 1'
#
loop_
_entity.id
_entity.type
_entity.pdbx_description
1 polymer ?
#
loop_
_entity_poly.entity_id
_entity_poly.type
_entity_poly.pdbx_seq_one_letter_code
_entity_poly.pdbx_strand_id
1 'polypeptide(L)'
;MNKPRREGFVGTAVDEKQADVEMIPPEMPEPPEPPEPPPQEPSKPLVATAPVPTAPPPSQQELPKPGVWPIVMKLRRPVHEGGKHTPEIKELSFREPRARDIIDCGGNPMRYEVVSLSGNTIYYNWVVDDTKMMRLMANLADVLEPAIHQMDTNDYANGVALLRHFFIAESRMVLL
;
A
#
# COMPACT_ATOMS: atom_id res chain seq x y z
N MET A 1 9.83 -6.14 -57.15
CA MET A 1 10.88 -7.05 -56.68
C MET A 1 10.26 -8.09 -55.74
N ASN A 2 10.53 -9.37 -56.01
CA ASN A 2 10.03 -10.56 -55.32
C ASN A 2 10.59 -10.76 -53.91
N LYS A 3 9.79 -11.41 -53.04
CA LYS A 3 10.21 -11.97 -51.73
C LYS A 3 11.15 -13.19 -51.91
N PRO A 4 11.84 -13.60 -50.84
CA PRO A 4 11.55 -14.93 -50.28
C PRO A 4 11.51 -14.89 -48.73
N ARG A 5 10.41 -15.26 -48.05
CA ARG A 5 10.04 -16.60 -47.55
C ARG A 5 11.24 -17.50 -47.25
N ARG A 6 11.49 -17.80 -45.98
CA ARG A 6 12.28 -18.96 -45.57
C ARG A 6 11.46 -19.80 -44.58
N GLU A 7 11.12 -20.99 -45.05
CA GLU A 7 10.56 -22.11 -44.31
C GLU A 7 11.70 -22.97 -43.72
N GLY A 8 11.34 -23.78 -42.73
CA GLY A 8 12.16 -24.80 -42.04
C GLY A 8 11.80 -24.74 -40.56
N PHE A 9 10.99 -25.61 -39.95
CA PHE A 9 10.83 -27.07 -40.02
C PHE A 9 12.08 -27.87 -39.62
N VAL A 10 11.81 -28.97 -38.89
CA VAL A 10 12.69 -29.90 -38.15
C VAL A 10 13.02 -29.37 -36.74
N GLY A 11 12.52 -29.91 -35.62
CA GLY A 11 12.01 -31.24 -35.32
C GLY A 11 12.95 -31.88 -34.31
N THR A 12 12.47 -32.19 -33.10
CA THR A 12 13.00 -33.29 -32.26
C THR A 12 12.01 -33.59 -31.16
N ALA A 13 11.56 -34.83 -31.17
CA ALA A 13 10.81 -35.51 -30.13
C ALA A 13 11.67 -35.73 -28.87
N VAL A 14 11.00 -35.75 -27.73
CA VAL A 14 11.40 -36.42 -26.47
C VAL A 14 10.07 -36.77 -25.82
N ASP A 15 9.50 -37.91 -26.17
CA ASP A 15 9.72 -39.24 -25.58
C ASP A 15 9.27 -39.31 -24.11
N GLU A 16 8.09 -39.92 -23.97
CA GLU A 16 7.49 -40.43 -22.75
C GLU A 16 8.46 -41.32 -21.97
N LYS A 17 8.60 -41.03 -20.67
CA LYS A 17 8.67 -42.12 -19.69
C LYS A 17 7.76 -41.85 -18.51
N GLN A 18 6.70 -42.66 -18.47
CA GLN A 18 5.91 -43.02 -17.31
C GLN A 18 6.81 -43.34 -16.11
N ALA A 19 6.42 -42.83 -14.95
CA ALA A 19 6.60 -43.53 -13.68
C ALA A 19 5.30 -43.36 -12.89
N ASP A 20 4.43 -44.36 -13.05
CA ASP A 20 3.39 -44.73 -12.09
C ASP A 20 4.01 -44.82 -10.69
N VAL A 21 3.56 -43.96 -9.78
CA VAL A 21 3.72 -44.17 -8.34
C VAL A 21 2.33 -44.28 -7.76
N GLU A 22 1.94 -45.54 -7.60
CA GLU A 22 0.73 -46.00 -6.94
C GLU A 22 0.77 -45.64 -5.44
N MET A 23 -0.37 -45.10 -4.99
CA MET A 23 -0.93 -45.02 -3.63
C MET A 23 -0.04 -45.43 -2.43
N ILE A 24 0.09 -44.52 -1.47
CA ILE A 24 -0.50 -44.70 -0.12
C ILE A 24 -1.01 -43.32 0.35
N PRO A 25 -2.31 -43.13 0.60
CA PRO A 25 -2.78 -41.98 1.39
C PRO A 25 -2.42 -42.21 2.87
N PRO A 26 -1.66 -41.31 3.52
CA PRO A 26 -1.55 -41.36 4.97
C PRO A 26 -2.92 -41.00 5.59
N GLU A 27 -3.41 -41.92 6.41
CA GLU A 27 -4.59 -41.84 7.24
C GLU A 27 -4.60 -40.51 8.02
N MET A 28 -5.62 -39.68 7.79
CA MET A 28 -5.87 -38.49 8.59
C MET A 28 -6.18 -38.91 10.03
N PRO A 29 -5.43 -38.44 11.04
CA PRO A 29 -5.90 -38.54 12.41
C PRO A 29 -7.15 -37.68 12.56
N GLU A 30 -8.19 -38.32 13.08
CA GLU A 30 -9.50 -37.78 13.44
C GLU A 30 -9.35 -36.51 14.30
N PRO A 31 -10.05 -35.39 14.00
CA PRO A 31 -9.99 -34.21 14.83
C PRO A 31 -10.62 -34.50 16.21
N PRO A 32 -9.96 -34.14 17.33
CA PRO A 32 -10.57 -34.27 18.64
C PRO A 32 -11.84 -33.42 18.73
N GLU A 33 -12.92 -34.02 19.22
CA GLU A 33 -14.20 -33.35 19.47
C GLU A 33 -14.00 -32.07 20.31
N PRO A 34 -14.69 -30.95 19.97
CA PRO A 34 -14.64 -29.74 20.78
C PRO A 34 -15.34 -30.00 22.13
N PRO A 35 -14.68 -29.77 23.27
CA PRO A 35 -15.35 -29.82 24.56
C PRO A 35 -16.42 -28.72 24.66
N GLU A 36 -17.56 -29.11 25.23
CA GLU A 36 -18.79 -28.33 25.43
C GLU A 36 -18.58 -26.90 25.95
N PRO A 37 -19.47 -25.96 25.58
CA PRO A 37 -19.45 -24.60 26.14
C PRO A 37 -19.80 -24.63 27.64
N PRO A 38 -19.04 -23.91 28.50
CA PRO A 38 -19.40 -23.81 29.90
C PRO A 38 -20.73 -23.05 30.10
N PRO A 39 -21.47 -23.35 31.19
CA PRO A 39 -22.86 -22.94 31.39
C PRO A 39 -23.09 -21.43 31.43
N GLN A 40 -24.18 -20.99 30.78
CA GLN A 40 -24.73 -19.65 30.93
C GLN A 40 -25.26 -19.45 32.35
N GLU A 41 -24.65 -18.54 33.11
CA GLU A 41 -25.24 -18.05 34.36
C GLU A 41 -26.30 -16.97 34.09
N PRO A 42 -27.43 -16.99 34.82
CA PRO A 42 -28.59 -16.15 34.58
C PRO A 42 -28.48 -14.70 35.11
N SER A 43 -29.14 -13.84 34.35
CA SER A 43 -29.40 -12.40 34.53
C SER A 43 -29.66 -11.90 35.95
N LYS A 44 -29.10 -10.72 36.27
CA LYS A 44 -29.73 -9.76 37.18
C LYS A 44 -30.08 -8.47 36.41
N PRO A 45 -31.32 -7.95 36.53
CA PRO A 45 -31.73 -6.68 35.96
C PRO A 45 -31.58 -5.54 36.97
N LEU A 46 -31.16 -4.35 36.53
CA LEU A 46 -31.75 -3.06 36.95
C LEU A 46 -31.22 -1.90 36.08
N VAL A 47 -32.10 -1.42 35.20
CA VAL A 47 -32.43 -0.01 34.91
C VAL A 47 -31.40 1.07 35.29
N ALA A 48 -30.91 1.82 34.30
CA ALA A 48 -31.00 3.30 34.26
C ALA A 48 -30.44 3.87 32.94
N THR A 49 -31.35 4.45 32.15
CA THR A 49 -31.17 5.62 31.26
C THR A 49 -29.88 5.77 30.46
N ALA A 50 -30.02 5.57 29.15
CA ALA A 50 -29.10 6.01 28.12
C ALA A 50 -28.76 7.52 28.19
N PRO A 51 -27.49 7.90 28.07
CA PRO A 51 -27.11 9.08 27.32
C PRO A 51 -26.91 8.66 25.87
N VAL A 52 -27.67 9.27 24.97
CA VAL A 52 -27.50 9.19 23.52
C VAL A 52 -26.01 9.39 23.19
N PRO A 53 -25.32 8.44 22.53
CA PRO A 53 -24.03 8.73 21.95
C PRO A 53 -24.27 9.77 20.86
N THR A 54 -23.90 11.02 21.13
CA THR A 54 -23.64 12.01 20.10
C THR A 54 -22.74 11.34 19.07
N ALA A 55 -23.23 11.20 17.84
CA ALA A 55 -22.44 10.69 16.73
C ALA A 55 -21.09 11.43 16.71
N PRO A 56 -19.95 10.73 16.59
CA PRO A 56 -18.69 11.42 16.45
C PRO A 56 -18.78 12.32 15.20
N PRO A 57 -18.27 13.56 15.27
CA PRO A 57 -18.11 14.38 14.06
C PRO A 57 -17.32 13.55 13.04
N PRO A 58 -17.55 13.74 11.73
CA PRO A 58 -16.82 13.01 10.70
C PRO A 58 -15.33 13.13 11.00
N SER A 59 -14.71 12.01 11.38
CA SER A 59 -13.35 11.96 11.87
C SER A 59 -12.46 12.71 10.90
N GLN A 60 -12.04 13.92 11.28
CA GLN A 60 -10.86 14.52 10.72
C GLN A 60 -9.75 13.54 11.08
N GLN A 61 -9.33 12.73 10.11
CA GLN A 61 -8.14 11.91 10.26
C GLN A 61 -7.02 12.87 10.65
N GLU A 62 -6.60 12.83 11.91
CA GLU A 62 -5.42 13.54 12.35
C GLU A 62 -4.26 13.00 11.52
N LEU A 63 -3.70 13.84 10.64
CA LEU A 63 -2.53 13.45 9.89
C LEU A 63 -1.39 13.17 10.90
N PRO A 64 -0.69 12.04 10.79
CA PRO A 64 0.44 11.75 11.67
C PRO A 64 1.47 12.89 11.61
N LYS A 65 2.03 13.24 12.77
CA LYS A 65 2.99 14.34 12.89
C LYS A 65 4.22 14.04 12.01
N PRO A 66 4.70 15.00 11.20
CA PRO A 66 5.87 14.80 10.35
C PRO A 66 7.11 14.53 11.21
N GLY A 67 7.93 13.55 10.79
CA GLY A 67 9.22 13.25 11.42
C GLY A 67 9.23 12.09 12.43
N VAL A 68 8.10 11.45 12.71
CA VAL A 68 8.04 10.23 13.53
C VAL A 68 7.75 9.02 12.65
N TRP A 69 8.70 8.09 12.58
CA TRP A 69 8.58 6.85 11.82
C TRP A 69 8.33 5.65 12.75
N PRO A 70 7.59 4.61 12.31
CA PRO A 70 6.87 4.50 11.04
C PRO A 70 5.63 5.41 10.97
N ILE A 71 5.30 5.89 9.77
CA ILE A 71 4.11 6.72 9.54
C ILE A 71 2.95 5.80 9.21
N VAL A 72 1.92 5.78 10.05
CA VAL A 72 0.71 4.99 9.81
C VAL A 72 -0.40 5.90 9.29
N MET A 73 -0.94 5.57 8.12
CA MET A 73 -2.03 6.26 7.47
C MET A 73 -3.22 5.31 7.34
N LYS A 74 -4.37 5.70 7.90
CA LYS A 74 -5.61 4.95 7.73
C LYS A 74 -6.22 5.28 6.36
N LEU A 75 -6.67 4.26 5.64
CA LEU A 75 -7.35 4.44 4.37
C LEU A 75 -8.84 4.68 4.60
N ARG A 76 -9.43 5.59 3.81
CA ARG A 76 -10.87 5.83 3.80
C ARG A 76 -11.63 4.68 3.16
N ARG A 77 -11.01 4.01 2.19
CA ARG A 77 -11.53 2.80 1.55
C ARG A 77 -10.47 1.69 1.60
N PRO A 78 -10.85 0.46 1.97
CA PRO A 78 -9.91 -0.65 1.95
C PRO A 78 -9.45 -0.96 0.52
N VAL A 79 -8.19 -1.33 0.38
CA VAL A 79 -7.59 -1.78 -0.89
C VAL A 79 -7.20 -3.25 -0.82
N HIS A 80 -7.01 -3.88 -1.97
CA HIS A 80 -6.65 -5.30 -2.05
C HIS A 80 -5.32 -5.48 -2.78
N GLU A 81 -4.43 -6.29 -2.21
CA GLU A 81 -3.05 -6.46 -2.69
C GLU A 81 -2.98 -7.20 -4.04
N GLY A 82 -3.83 -8.21 -4.24
CA GLY A 82 -3.85 -9.04 -5.46
C GLY A 82 -5.25 -9.28 -6.01
N GLY A 83 -6.21 -8.40 -5.68
CA GLY A 83 -7.62 -8.51 -6.09
C GLY A 83 -8.54 -9.00 -4.98
N LYS A 84 -9.83 -9.19 -5.30
CA LYS A 84 -10.92 -9.38 -4.32
C LYS A 84 -10.79 -10.56 -3.34
N HIS A 85 -9.91 -11.52 -3.62
CA HIS A 85 -9.68 -12.68 -2.76
C HIS A 85 -8.48 -12.53 -1.81
N THR A 86 -7.78 -11.39 -1.88
CA THR A 86 -6.65 -11.09 -1.00
C THR A 86 -7.09 -10.33 0.25
N PRO A 87 -6.29 -10.34 1.33
CA PRO A 87 -6.60 -9.58 2.54
C PRO A 87 -6.84 -8.10 2.25
N GLU A 88 -7.84 -7.52 2.92
CA GLU A 88 -8.12 -6.09 2.85
C GLU A 88 -7.07 -5.30 3.64
N ILE A 89 -6.47 -4.30 2.99
CA ILE A 89 -5.58 -3.35 3.62
C ILE A 89 -6.41 -2.12 3.99
N LYS A 90 -6.55 -1.87 5.29
CA LYS A 90 -7.28 -0.72 5.86
C LYS A 90 -6.36 0.41 6.30
N GLU A 91 -5.09 0.10 6.53
CA GLU A 91 -4.08 1.02 7.01
C GLU A 91 -2.77 0.74 6.29
N LEU A 92 -2.06 1.79 5.87
CA LEU A 92 -0.72 1.71 5.30
C LEU A 92 0.29 2.18 6.34
N SER A 93 1.37 1.43 6.52
CA SER A 93 2.46 1.78 7.43
C SER A 93 3.73 2.02 6.62
N PHE A 94 4.12 3.28 6.47
CA PHE A 94 5.34 3.65 5.76
C PHE A 94 6.53 3.60 6.70
N ARG A 95 7.54 2.82 6.33
CA ARG A 95 8.86 2.88 6.98
C ARG A 95 9.63 4.13 6.57
N GLU A 96 10.68 4.44 7.33
CA GLU A 96 11.62 5.51 6.98
C GLU A 96 12.27 5.24 5.60
N PRO A 97 12.20 6.19 4.66
CA PRO A 97 12.79 6.04 3.35
C PRO A 97 14.32 6.04 3.43
N ARG A 98 14.93 5.17 2.62
CA ARG A 98 16.37 5.05 2.47
C ARG A 98 16.77 5.53 1.09
N ALA A 99 18.06 5.88 0.92
CA ALA A 99 18.58 6.29 -0.39
C ALA A 99 18.30 5.27 -1.50
N ARG A 100 18.33 3.97 -1.17
CA ARG A 100 18.01 2.89 -2.10
C ARG A 100 16.59 2.99 -2.67
N ASP A 101 15.61 3.37 -1.85
CA ASP A 101 14.20 3.44 -2.28
C ASP A 101 13.99 4.49 -3.37
N ILE A 102 14.76 5.58 -3.30
CA ILE A 102 14.77 6.67 -4.28
C ILE A 102 15.42 6.20 -5.59
N ILE A 103 16.52 5.45 -5.49
CA ILE A 103 17.24 4.93 -6.65
C ILE A 103 16.36 3.90 -7.38
N ASP A 104 15.74 3.00 -6.62
CA ASP A 104 14.91 1.90 -7.15
C ASP A 104 13.63 2.44 -7.83
N CYS A 105 13.10 3.61 -7.42
CA CYS A 105 11.97 4.25 -8.09
C CYS A 105 12.35 5.16 -9.29
N GLY A 106 13.64 5.27 -9.63
CA GLY A 106 14.12 6.06 -10.77
C GLY A 106 14.40 7.54 -10.45
N GLY A 107 14.79 7.83 -9.20
CA GLY A 107 15.21 9.14 -8.72
C GLY A 107 14.16 9.82 -7.83
N ASN A 108 14.45 11.07 -7.42
CA ASN A 108 13.59 11.81 -6.50
C ASN A 108 12.20 12.05 -7.13
N PRO A 109 11.10 11.62 -6.48
CA PRO A 109 9.74 11.86 -6.99
C PRO A 109 9.28 13.31 -6.79
N MET A 110 9.97 14.10 -5.98
CA MET A 110 9.63 15.50 -5.73
C MET A 110 10.67 16.43 -6.34
N ARG A 111 10.21 17.47 -7.05
CA ARG A 111 11.08 18.53 -7.57
C ARG A 111 10.54 19.92 -7.25
N TYR A 112 11.45 20.88 -7.12
CA TYR A 112 11.10 22.29 -7.09
C TYR A 112 11.11 22.87 -8.50
N GLU A 113 10.07 23.63 -8.81
CA GLU A 113 9.98 24.43 -10.01
C GLU A 113 9.87 25.90 -9.61
N VAL A 114 10.66 26.76 -10.24
CA VAL A 114 10.56 28.21 -10.01
C VAL A 114 9.39 28.74 -10.81
N VAL A 115 8.37 29.23 -10.12
CA VAL A 115 7.12 29.72 -10.76
C VAL A 115 7.21 31.19 -11.10
N SER A 116 7.83 31.98 -10.23
CA SER A 116 7.95 33.41 -10.45
C SER A 116 9.16 33.98 -9.72
N LEU A 117 9.77 34.97 -10.37
CA LEU A 117 10.75 35.85 -9.78
C LEU A 117 10.08 37.21 -9.69
N SER A 118 9.71 37.62 -8.49
CA SER A 118 9.15 38.95 -8.25
C SER A 118 10.05 39.70 -7.27
N GLY A 119 10.82 40.66 -7.81
CA GLY A 119 11.87 41.33 -7.05
C GLY A 119 12.94 40.34 -6.56
N ASN A 120 13.23 40.37 -5.26
CA ASN A 120 14.17 39.47 -4.59
C ASN A 120 13.53 38.17 -4.06
N THR A 121 12.25 37.92 -4.34
CA THR A 121 11.54 36.73 -3.86
C THR A 121 11.43 35.69 -4.97
N ILE A 122 11.98 34.50 -4.70
CA ILE A 122 11.81 33.33 -5.56
C ILE A 122 10.62 32.51 -5.06
N TYR A 123 9.60 32.39 -5.90
CA TYR A 123 8.45 31.53 -5.63
C TYR A 123 8.71 30.14 -6.21
N TYR A 124 8.75 29.14 -5.35
CA TYR A 124 8.86 27.75 -5.74
C TYR A 124 7.50 27.07 -5.67
N ASN A 125 7.22 26.20 -6.63
CA ASN A 125 6.15 25.22 -6.57
C ASN A 125 6.75 23.81 -6.55
N TRP A 126 6.01 22.89 -5.95
CA TRP A 126 6.41 21.52 -5.75
C TRP A 126 5.69 20.69 -6.80
N VAL A 127 6.46 19.99 -7.61
CA VAL A 127 5.91 19.10 -8.62
C VAL A 127 6.22 17.67 -8.20
N VAL A 128 5.18 16.85 -8.20
CA VAL A 128 5.23 15.43 -7.86
C VAL A 128 5.24 14.64 -9.16
N ASP A 129 6.18 13.70 -9.29
CA ASP A 129 6.12 12.64 -10.29
C ASP A 129 5.30 11.49 -9.72
N ASP A 130 4.02 11.42 -10.12
CA ASP A 130 3.06 10.47 -9.55
C ASP A 130 3.50 9.01 -9.72
N THR A 131 4.13 8.67 -10.85
CA THR A 131 4.56 7.28 -11.11
C THR A 131 5.65 6.86 -10.13
N LYS A 132 6.64 7.75 -9.92
CA LYS A 132 7.71 7.49 -8.95
C LYS A 132 7.21 7.50 -7.51
N MET A 133 6.28 8.41 -7.21
CA MET A 133 5.70 8.54 -5.88
C MET A 133 4.87 7.30 -5.50
N MET A 134 4.04 6.79 -6.41
CA MET A 134 3.28 5.55 -6.17
C MET A 134 4.20 4.35 -5.93
N ARG A 135 5.25 4.18 -6.74
CA ARG A 135 6.25 3.11 -6.53
C ARG A 135 6.97 3.24 -5.20
N LEU A 136 7.33 4.46 -4.83
CA LEU A 136 7.93 4.72 -3.53
C LEU A 136 6.97 4.36 -2.40
N MET A 137 5.71 4.80 -2.45
CA MET A 137 4.70 4.46 -1.45
C MET A 137 4.53 2.96 -1.30
N ALA A 138 4.47 2.22 -2.41
CA ALA A 138 4.42 0.76 -2.44
C ALA A 138 5.63 0.14 -1.71
N ASN A 139 6.85 0.55 -2.08
CA ASN A 139 8.09 0.06 -1.48
C ASN A 139 8.25 0.40 0.02
N LEU A 140 7.69 1.52 0.46
CA LEU A 140 7.74 1.96 1.86
C LEU A 140 6.67 1.29 2.72
N ALA A 141 5.51 1.00 2.15
CA ALA A 141 4.42 0.29 2.82
C ALA A 141 4.54 -1.24 2.71
N ASP A 142 5.52 -1.74 1.96
CA ASP A 142 5.71 -3.17 1.66
C ASP A 142 4.46 -3.81 1.06
N VAL A 143 3.82 -3.10 0.13
CA VAL A 143 2.62 -3.54 -0.59
C VAL A 143 2.86 -3.49 -2.09
N LEU A 144 2.11 -4.29 -2.84
CA LEU A 144 2.19 -4.26 -4.30
C LEU A 144 1.67 -2.93 -4.88
N GLU A 145 2.32 -2.44 -5.94
CA GLU A 145 1.95 -1.20 -6.63
C GLU A 145 0.47 -1.13 -7.06
N PRO A 146 -0.16 -2.22 -7.55
CA PRO A 146 -1.59 -2.23 -7.87
C PRO A 146 -2.52 -1.94 -6.69
N ALA A 147 -2.09 -2.20 -5.45
CA ALA A 147 -2.86 -1.84 -4.26
C ALA A 147 -2.89 -0.33 -4.05
N ILE A 148 -1.75 0.34 -4.31
CA ILE A 148 -1.63 1.81 -4.23
C ILE A 148 -2.45 2.48 -5.32
N HIS A 149 -2.51 1.90 -6.53
CA HIS A 149 -3.33 2.43 -7.63
C HIS A 149 -4.84 2.42 -7.33
N GLN A 150 -5.29 1.54 -6.43
CA GLN A 150 -6.69 1.44 -6.00
C GLN A 150 -7.07 2.40 -4.88
N MET A 151 -6.11 3.14 -4.31
CA MET A 151 -6.37 4.08 -3.22
C MET A 151 -7.30 5.21 -3.64
N ASP A 152 -8.03 5.76 -2.67
CA ASP A 152 -8.78 7.00 -2.88
C ASP A 152 -7.82 8.16 -3.18
N THR A 153 -8.22 9.07 -4.07
CA THR A 153 -7.41 10.22 -4.45
C THR A 153 -7.01 11.09 -3.25
N ASN A 154 -7.88 11.19 -2.23
CA ASN A 154 -7.56 11.92 -1.01
C ASN A 154 -6.54 11.19 -0.14
N ASP A 155 -6.62 9.87 -0.06
CA ASP A 155 -5.66 9.05 0.69
C ASP A 155 -4.28 9.09 0.02
N TYR A 156 -4.25 9.08 -1.32
CA TYR A 156 -3.03 9.32 -2.07
C TYR A 156 -2.44 10.70 -1.77
N ALA A 157 -3.23 11.77 -1.90
CA ALA A 157 -2.78 13.14 -1.62
C ALA A 157 -2.27 13.30 -0.17
N ASN A 158 -2.94 12.66 0.80
CA ASN A 158 -2.49 12.63 2.18
C ASN A 158 -1.15 11.90 2.33
N GLY A 159 -0.98 10.74 1.69
CA GLY A 159 0.28 10.00 1.69
C GLY A 159 1.43 10.84 1.10
N VAL A 160 1.19 11.52 -0.02
CA VAL A 160 2.15 12.44 -0.63
C VAL A 160 2.51 13.59 0.32
N ALA A 161 1.52 14.20 0.99
CA ALA A 161 1.75 15.27 1.94
C ALA A 161 2.62 14.82 3.13
N LEU A 162 2.40 13.60 3.62
CA LEU A 162 3.20 13.02 4.71
C LEU A 162 4.64 12.74 4.29
N LEU A 163 4.84 12.16 3.10
CA LEU A 163 6.17 11.81 2.60
C LEU A 163 6.96 13.01 2.08
N ARG A 164 6.30 14.11 1.71
CA ARG A 164 6.92 15.33 1.20
C ARG A 164 8.05 15.85 2.09
N HIS A 165 7.85 15.82 3.41
CA HIS A 165 8.81 16.36 4.38
C HIS A 165 10.18 15.66 4.34
N PHE A 166 10.24 14.42 3.84
CA PHE A 166 11.49 13.69 3.70
C PHE A 166 12.32 14.14 2.49
N PHE A 167 11.67 14.41 1.35
CA PHE A 167 12.36 14.73 0.09
C PHE A 167 12.81 16.18 0.00
N ILE A 168 12.20 17.01 0.82
CA ILE A 168 12.26 18.44 0.71
C ILE A 168 12.75 18.93 2.06
N ALA A 169 14.05 19.24 2.14
CA ALA A 169 14.57 19.98 3.28
C ALA A 169 13.68 21.21 3.45
N GLU A 170 13.17 21.43 4.67
CA GLU A 170 12.26 22.52 4.95
C GLU A 170 13.00 23.84 4.69
N SER A 171 12.91 24.30 3.45
CA SER A 171 13.60 25.46 2.95
C SER A 171 12.91 26.64 3.61
N ARG A 172 13.43 27.06 4.77
CA ARG A 172 13.20 28.39 5.32
C ARG A 172 13.39 29.34 4.15
N MET A 173 12.37 30.13 3.81
CA MET A 173 12.49 31.20 2.83
C MET A 173 13.78 31.96 3.13
N VAL A 174 14.77 31.82 2.26
CA VAL A 174 15.97 32.66 2.32
C VAL A 174 15.55 33.94 1.62
N LEU A 175 15.17 34.93 2.41
CA LEU A 175 15.14 36.31 1.93
C LEU A 175 16.59 36.66 1.58
N LEU A 176 16.89 36.77 0.29
CA LEU A 176 18.15 37.34 -0.20
C LEU A 176 18.06 38.86 -0.18
#